data_AF-A0AAI8QCK2-F1
#
_entry.id   AF-A0AAI8QCK2-F1
#
_cell.length_a   1.000
_cell.length_b   1.000
_cell.length_c   1.000
_cell.angle_alpha   90.00
_cell.angle_beta   90.00
_cell.angle_gamma   90.00
#
_symmetry.space_group_name_H-M   'P 1'
#
loop_
_entity.id
_entity.type
_entity.pdbx_description
1 polymer ?
#
loop_
_entity_poly.entity_id
_entity_poly.type
_entity_poly.pdbx_seq_one_letter_code
_entity_poly.pdbx_strand_id
1 'polypeptide(L)' 'MRKLPQPTEQELREGPQVVSFQIANGNARQSCILQTSFPTKVQAQRYLMANWPAVEKMARDALAMGTVEDGQIKLVMV' A
#
# COMPACT_ATOMS: atom_id res chain seq x y z
N MET A 1 13.58 6.52 -23.56
CA MET A 1 12.91 7.07 -22.37
C MET A 1 11.53 6.44 -22.24
N ARG A 2 11.29 5.57 -21.24
CA ARG A 2 9.94 5.02 -21.02
C ARG A 2 9.09 6.12 -20.38
N LYS A 3 8.24 6.78 -21.17
CA LYS A 3 7.21 7.67 -20.63
C LYS A 3 6.28 6.80 -19.80
N LEU A 4 6.19 7.07 -18.50
CA LEU A 4 5.14 6.48 -17.68
C LEU A 4 3.80 6.92 -18.28
N PRO A 5 2.83 6.00 -18.46
CA PRO A 5 1.52 6.37 -18.97
C PRO A 5 0.95 7.46 -18.07
N GLN A 6 0.42 8.51 -18.69
CA GLN A 6 -0.27 9.55 -17.95
C GLN A 6 -1.48 8.91 -17.24
N PRO A 7 -1.80 9.34 -16.02
CA PRO A 7 -3.06 9.00 -15.35
C PRO A 7 -4.23 9.10 -16.31
N THR A 8 -5.02 8.05 -16.47
CA THR A 8 -6.31 8.16 -17.16
C THR A 8 -7.24 9.03 -16.32
N GLU A 9 -8.10 9.82 -16.98
CA GLU A 9 -9.10 10.67 -16.31
C GLU A 9 -10.04 9.87 -15.39
N GLN A 10 -10.19 8.56 -15.64
CA GLN A 10 -10.91 7.63 -14.78
C GLN A 10 -10.21 7.41 -13.43
N GLU A 11 -8.89 7.19 -13.39
CA GLU A 11 -8.18 6.99 -12.11
C GLU A 11 -8.22 8.26 -11.26
N LEU A 12 -8.12 9.44 -11.89
CA LEU A 12 -8.28 10.74 -11.23
C LEU A 12 -9.68 10.96 -10.63
N ARG A 13 -10.72 10.35 -11.21
CA ARG A 13 -12.11 10.39 -10.70
C ARG A 13 -12.38 9.39 -9.58
N GLU A 14 -11.70 8.24 -9.61
CA GLU A 14 -11.84 7.18 -8.58
C GLU A 14 -11.28 7.59 -7.22
N GLY A 15 -10.44 8.63 -7.18
CA GLY A 15 -9.94 9.21 -5.94
C GLY A 15 -8.73 8.48 -5.38
N PRO A 16 -8.47 8.59 -4.06
CA PRO A 16 -7.31 8.02 -3.37
C PRO A 16 -7.15 6.52 -3.65
N GLN A 17 -6.01 6.12 -4.20
CA GLN A 17 -5.77 4.73 -4.60
C GLN A 17 -5.21 3.90 -3.44
N VAL A 18 -5.74 2.68 -3.31
CA VAL A 18 -5.28 1.68 -2.34
C VAL A 18 -4.35 0.67 -3.02
N VAL A 19 -3.34 0.20 -2.27
CA VAL A 19 -2.40 -0.81 -2.77
C VAL A 19 -2.34 -1.97 -1.80
N SER A 20 -2.65 -3.17 -2.31
CA SER A 20 -2.52 -4.41 -1.56
C SER A 20 -1.09 -4.96 -1.67
N PHE A 21 -0.54 -5.43 -0.56
CA PHE A 21 0.77 -6.07 -0.49
C PHE A 21 0.79 -7.16 0.60
N GLN A 22 1.87 -7.93 0.66
CA GLN A 22 2.03 -8.99 1.67
C GLN A 22 3.39 -8.86 2.34
N ILE A 23 3.43 -9.12 3.65
CA ILE A 23 4.67 -9.24 4.41
C ILE A 23 4.84 -10.66 4.95
N ALA A 24 6.08 -11.07 5.17
CA ALA A 24 6.35 -12.33 5.87
C ALA A 24 5.99 -12.20 7.35
N ASN A 25 5.26 -13.19 7.87
CA ASN A 25 4.89 -13.34 9.28
C ASN A 25 5.23 -14.76 9.73
N GLY A 26 6.49 -14.99 10.11
CA GLY A 26 7.00 -16.33 10.40
C GLY A 26 6.88 -17.25 9.18
N ASN A 27 6.11 -18.32 9.31
CA ASN A 27 5.82 -19.27 8.22
C ASN A 27 4.61 -18.87 7.36
N ALA A 28 3.89 -17.81 7.72
CA ALA A 28 2.72 -17.30 7.01
C ALA A 28 3.04 -16.00 6.26
N ARG A 29 2.12 -15.60 5.37
CA ARG A 29 2.12 -14.27 4.77
C ARG A 29 0.95 -13.48 5.32
N GLN A 30 1.22 -12.26 5.77
CA GLN A 30 0.20 -11.35 6.23
C GLN A 30 -0.19 -10.40 5.11
N SER A 31 -1.47 -10.44 4.72
CA SER A 31 -2.04 -9.51 3.76
C SER A 31 -2.18 -8.12 4.38
N CYS A 32 -1.80 -7.10 3.63
CA CYS A 32 -1.80 -5.70 4.05
C CYS A 32 -2.37 -4.82 2.93
N ILE A 33 -3.03 -3.73 3.31
CA ILE A 33 -3.52 -2.69 2.40
C ILE A 33 -2.90 -1.38 2.85
N LEU A 34 -2.26 -0.67 1.92
CA LEU A 34 -1.82 0.70 2.10
C LEU A 34 -2.83 1.63 1.42
N GLN A 35 -3.56 2.40 2.20
CA GLN A 35 -4.38 3.50 1.71
C GLN A 35 -3.50 4.71 1.46
N THR A 36 -3.47 5.16 0.21
CA THR A 36 -2.71 6.34 -0.21
C THR A 36 -3.63 7.44 -0.69
N SER A 37 -3.19 8.69 -0.62
CA SER A 37 -3.87 9.85 -1.20
C SER A 37 -3.46 10.10 -2.65
N PHE A 38 -2.75 9.15 -3.29
CA PHE A 38 -2.36 9.31 -4.68
C PHE A 38 -3.57 9.07 -5.60
N PRO A 39 -3.72 9.88 -6.66
CA PRO A 39 -4.83 9.73 -7.61
C PRO A 39 -4.68 8.53 -8.55
N THR A 40 -3.51 7.88 -8.61
CA THR A 40 -3.30 6.73 -9.52
C THR A 40 -2.65 5.54 -8.85
N LYS A 41 -3.01 4.34 -9.31
CA LYS A 41 -2.44 3.09 -8.81
C LYS A 41 -0.94 3.04 -9.07
N VAL A 42 -0.50 3.57 -10.20
CA VAL A 42 0.92 3.65 -10.56
C VAL A 42 1.69 4.50 -9.55
N GLN A 43 1.18 5.66 -9.15
CA GLN A 43 1.83 6.50 -8.14
C GLN A 43 1.83 5.82 -6.76
N ALA A 44 0.72 5.21 -6.38
CA ALA A 44 0.61 4.49 -5.11
C ALA A 44 1.57 3.29 -5.04
N GLN A 45 1.69 2.52 -6.12
CA GLN A 45 2.66 1.42 -6.22
C GLN A 45 4.11 1.92 -6.22
N ARG A 46 4.40 3.01 -6.93
CA ARG A 46 5.73 3.62 -6.90
C ARG A 46 6.10 4.10 -5.51
N TYR A 47 5.14 4.69 -4.78
CA TYR A 47 5.35 5.09 -3.39
C TYR A 47 5.63 3.88 -2.50
N LEU A 48 4.84 2.80 -2.62
CA LEU A 48 5.07 1.57 -1.87
C LEU A 48 6.48 1.00 -2.09
N MET A 49 6.94 0.94 -3.34
CA MET A 49 8.27 0.43 -3.67
C MET A 49 9.39 1.37 -3.20
N ALA A 50 9.20 2.69 -3.33
CA ALA A 50 10.20 3.68 -2.92
C ALA A 50 10.32 3.78 -1.39
N ASN A 51 9.23 3.56 -0.65
CA ASN A 51 9.15 3.68 0.79
C ASN A 51 9.00 2.32 1.48
N TRP A 52 9.36 1.22 0.78
CA TRP A 52 9.15 -0.14 1.27
C TRP A 52 9.66 -0.37 2.70
N PRO A 53 10.88 0.03 3.08
CA PRO A 53 11.36 -0.19 4.45
C PRO A 53 10.49 0.47 5.53
N ALA A 54 9.92 1.65 5.24
CA ALA A 54 9.05 2.37 6.16
C ALA A 54 7.65 1.73 6.22
N VAL A 55 7.05 1.42 5.07
CA VAL A 55 5.74 0.77 4.99
C VAL A 55 5.77 -0.62 5.62
N GLU A 56 6.83 -1.39 5.37
CA GLU A 56 7.02 -2.70 5.96
C GLU A 56 7.16 -2.62 7.48
N LYS A 57 7.91 -1.64 8.00
CA LYS A 57 8.00 -1.40 9.44
C LYS A 57 6.63 -1.07 10.04
N MET A 58 5.88 -0.15 9.42
CA MET A 58 4.50 0.17 9.87
C MET A 58 3.60 -1.08 9.86
N ALA A 59 3.70 -1.92 8.84
CA ALA A 59 2.94 -3.18 8.75
C ALA A 59 3.31 -4.15 9.89
N ARG A 60 4.60 -4.27 10.21
CA ARG A 60 5.07 -5.11 11.32
C ARG A 60 4.66 -4.56 12.68
N ASP A 61 4.74 -3.25 12.87
CA ASP A 61 4.32 -2.59 14.12
C ASP A 61 2.81 -2.80 14.33
N ALA A 62 2.00 -2.60 13.29
CA ALA A 62 0.56 -2.89 13.29
C ALA A 62 0.26 -4.37 13.58
N LEU A 63 1.03 -5.29 12.99
CA LEU A 63 0.92 -6.72 13.27
C LEU A 63 1.23 -7.04 14.74
N ALA A 64 2.29 -6.46 15.31
CA ALA A 64 2.67 -6.64 16.71
C ALA A 64 1.63 -6.05 17.68
N MET A 65 0.96 -4.97 17.28
CA MET A 65 -0.17 -4.38 18.02
C MET A 65 -1.48 -5.18 17.86
N GLY A 66 -1.53 -6.15 16.96
CA GLY A 66 -2.75 -6.92 16.67
C GLY A 66 -3.82 -6.14 15.91
N THR A 67 -3.46 -5.05 15.22
CA THR A 67 -4.39 -4.23 14.43
C THR A 67 -4.64 -4.88 13.06
N VAL A 68 -5.20 -6.08 13.09
CA VAL A 68 -5.59 -6.87 11.91
C VAL A 68 -7.11 -6.83 11.81
N GLU A 69 -7.64 -6.24 10.75
CA GLU A 69 -9.07 -6.17 10.44
C GLU A 69 -9.38 -7.12 9.28
N ASP A 70 -10.35 -8.02 9.43
CA ASP A 70 -10.75 -8.99 8.39
C ASP A 70 -9.56 -9.82 7.86
N GLY A 71 -8.59 -10.13 8.73
CA GLY A 71 -7.37 -10.85 8.35
C GLY A 71 -6.37 -10.02 7.55
N GLN A 72 -6.58 -8.71 7.44
CA GLN A 72 -5.70 -7.78 6.73
C GLN A 72 -5.26 -6.62 7.62
N ILE A 73 -4.02 -6.17 7.42
CA ILE A 73 -3.53 -4.95 8.08
C ILE A 73 -3.86 -3.76 7.19
N LYS A 74 -4.62 -2.79 7.70
CA LYS A 74 -4.86 -1.53 7.00
C LYS A 74 -3.90 -0.46 7.51
N LEU A 75 -3.06 0.03 6.62
CA LEU A 75 -2.17 1.16 6.84
C LEU A 75 -2.69 2.37 6.09
N VAL A 76 -2.55 3.54 6.68
CA VAL A 76 -2.81 4.82 6.01
C VAL A 76 -1.48 5.55 5.87
N MET A 77 -1.21 6.12 4.70
CA MET A 77 -0.05 6.99 4.55
C MET A 77 -0.12 8.14 5.55
N VAL A 78 1.01 8.49 6.15
CA VAL A 78 1.15 9.64 7.05
C VAL A 78 1.42 10.91 6.26
#